data_AF-T0VG23-F1
#
_entry.id   AF-T0VG23-F1
#
_cell.length_a   1.000
_cell.length_b   1.000
_cell.length_c   1.000
_cell.angle_alpha   90.00
_cell.angle_beta   90.00
_cell.angle_gamma   90.00
#
_symmetry.space_group_name_H-M   'P 1'
#
loop_
_entity.id
_entity.type
_entity.pdbx_description
1 polymer ?
#
loop_
_entity_poly.entity_id
_entity_poly.type
_entity_poly.pdbx_seq_one_letter_code
_entity_poly.pdbx_strand_id
1 'polypeptide(L)' 'MGKYEALAKDIVANVGGKENVISVINCITRLRFKLRDEKNV' A
#
# COMPACT_ATOMS: atom_id res chain seq x y z
N MET A 1 1.40 16.32 10.95
CA MET A 1 0.47 15.31 10.40
C MET A 1 0.31 15.59 8.92
N GLY A 2 0.71 14.67 8.05
CA GLY A 2 0.60 14.85 6.59
C GLY A 2 -0.85 14.81 6.11
N LYS A 3 -1.20 15.59 5.08
CA LYS A 3 -2.58 15.68 4.53
C LYS A 3 -3.23 14.33 4.19
N TYR A 4 -2.42 13.32 3.84
CA TYR A 4 -2.88 11.99 3.44
C TYR A 4 -2.41 10.88 4.37
N GLU A 5 -1.94 11.22 5.57
CA GLU A 5 -1.32 10.25 6.47
C GLU A 5 -2.33 9.20 6.96
N ALA A 6 -3.57 9.61 7.25
CA ALA A 6 -4.66 8.68 7.60
C ALA A 6 -4.98 7.74 6.43
N LEU A 7 -5.20 8.31 5.23
CA LEU A 7 -5.45 7.54 4.02
C LEU A 7 -4.33 6.54 3.70
N ALA A 8 -3.07 6.95 3.87
CA ALA A 8 -1.92 6.08 3.66
C ALA A 8 -1.89 4.91 4.66
N LYS A 9 -2.21 5.16 5.93
CA LYS A 9 -2.33 4.10 6.95
C LYS A 9 -3.46 3.13 6.61
N ASP A 10 -4.60 3.64 6.17
CA ASP A 10 -5.75 2.82 5.77
C ASP A 10 -5.42 1.95 4.54
N ILE A 11 -4.75 2.50 3.52
CA ILE A 11 -4.33 1.72 2.35
C ILE A 11 -3.37 0.60 2.76
N VAL A 12 -2.37 0.89 3.60
CA VAL A 12 -1.41 -0.11 4.08
C VAL A 12 -2.10 -1.21 4.89
N ALA A 13 -3.10 -0.86 5.71
CA ALA A 13 -3.87 -1.84 6.46
C ALA A 13 -4.68 -2.77 5.53
N ASN A 14 -5.33 -2.21 4.51
CA ASN A 14 -6.15 -2.98 3.56
C ASN A 14 -5.34 -3.90 2.64
N VAL A 15 -4.07 -3.60 2.35
CA VAL A 15 -3.20 -4.48 1.56
C VAL A 15 -2.51 -5.57 2.40
N GLY A 16 -2.93 -5.77 3.66
CA GLY A 16 -2.39 -6.80 4.55
C GLY A 16 -1.20 -6.35 5.41
N GLY A 17 -1.05 -5.04 5.62
CA GLY A 17 -0.02 -4.49 6.50
C GLY A 17 1.33 -4.28 5.82
N LYS A 18 2.27 -3.70 6.58
CA LYS A 18 3.62 -3.39 6.09
C LYS A 18 4.40 -4.66 5.76
N GLU A 19 4.14 -5.73 6.50
CA GLU A 19 4.70 -7.06 6.32
C GLU A 19 4.29 -7.72 5.00
N ASN A 20 3.13 -7.36 4.44
CA ASN A 20 2.72 -7.89 3.14
C ASN A 20 3.27 -7.08 1.96
N VAL A 21 3.77 -5.86 2.17
CA VAL A 21 4.32 -5.01 1.10
C VAL A 21 5.81 -5.31 0.88
N ILE A 22 6.17 -5.83 -0.29
CA ILE A 22 7.57 -6.01 -0.73
C ILE A 22 8.15 -4.68 -1.20
N SER A 23 7.44 -3.99 -2.08
CA SER A 23 7.85 -2.72 -2.63
C SER A 23 6.66 -1.93 -3.18
N VAL A 24 6.86 -0.63 -3.34
CA VAL A 24 5.87 0.27 -3.93
C VAL A 24 6.53 1.05 -5.05
N ILE A 25 5.87 1.12 -6.19
CA ILE A 25 6.31 1.85 -7.37
C ILE A 25 5.20 2.82 -7.77
N ASN A 26 5.53 4.07 -8.06
CA ASN A 26 4.56 5.05 -8.56
C ASN A 26 4.74 5.33 -10.05
N CYS A 27 3.62 5.42 -10.76
CA CYS A 27 3.50 6.09 -12.05
C CYS A 27 2.76 7.43 -11.86
N ILE A 28 2.54 8.18 -12.94
CA ILE A 28 1.85 9.48 -12.92
C ILE A 28 0.46 9.39 -12.27
N THR A 29 -0.28 8.30 -12.50
CA THR A 29 -1.68 8.14 -12.04
C THR A 29 -1.93 6.90 -11.20
N ARG A 30 -0.92 6.05 -10.97
CA ARG A 30 -1.11 4.76 -10.28
C ARG A 30 0.01 4.50 -9.28
N LEU A 31 -0.36 4.01 -8.11
CA LEU A 31 0.55 3.45 -7.12
C LEU A 31 0.45 1.93 -7.20
N ARG A 32 1.54 1.27 -7.56
CA ARG A 32 1.62 -0.19 -7.74
C ARG A 32 2.31 -0.79 -6.52
N PHE A 33 1.59 -1.64 -5.81
CA PHE A 33 2.14 -2.40 -4.68
C PHE A 33 2.57 -3.77 -5.17
N LYS A 34 3.78 -4.18 -4.80
CA LYS A 34 4.23 -5.56 -4.94
C LYS A 34 4.03 -6.22 -3.59
N LEU A 35 3.15 -7.21 -3.52
CA LEU A 35 2.79 -7.89 -2.27
C LEU A 35 3.47 -9.25 -2.15
N ARG A 36 3.63 -9.76 -0.92
CA ARG A 36 4.13 -11.11 -0.64
C ARG A 36 3.05 -12.15 -0.89
N ASP A 37 1.83 -11.85 -0.44
CA ASP A 37 0.64 -12.64 -0.66
C ASP A 37 -0.44 -11.76 -1.32
N GLU A 38 -0.74 -12.08 -2.58
CA GLU A 38 -1.75 -11.40 -3.40
C GLU A 38 -3.14 -12.03 -3.26
N LYS A 39 -3.27 -13.17 -2.56
CA LYS A 39 -4.54 -13.91 -2.46
C LYS A 39 -5.53 -13.34 -1.44
N ASN A 40 -5.11 -12.36 -0.65
CA ASN A 40 -5.86 -11.81 0.48
C ASN A 40 -6.16 -10.31 0.34
N VAL A 41 -6.37 -9.81 -0.88
CA VAL A 41 -6.83 -8.43 -1.17
C VAL A 41 -8.28 -8.43 -1.60
#